data_AF-A0A3L6JJM5-F1
#
_entry.id   AF-A0A3L6JJM5-F1
#
_cell.length_a   1.000
_cell.length_b   1.000
_cell.length_c   1.000
_cell.angle_alpha   90.00
_cell.angle_beta   90.00
_cell.angle_gamma   90.00
#
_symmetry.space_group_name_H-M   'P 1'
#
loop_
_entity.id
_entity.type
_entity.pdbx_description
1 polymer ?
#
loop_
_entity_poly.entity_id
_entity_poly.type
_entity_poly.pdbx_seq_one_letter_code
_entity_poly.pdbx_strand_id
1 'polypeptide(L)'
;MTAVAKRKAATKRKAKPPSLDEIEATALADLRDIAWRLDSPDMAEMYDAAARMSTFPVTRSLLPRAMSAIKADDPIVRKAALGMAGMNAYGSYVNELVTLMKGVNPADREQVLQVIEQRMRQTGGLVSTSEQKRWVDALEGLGREHQPTVCGIMALLGPQGTQWVRTLIAERVETLHPGAVQRLTAFTEPTRGALLKSLCQKSAEKKRELLPYICGLIDTKTIQYLAPFLKAGDWHDRSEVAETVGKLGIISPVGIVMDIVADADWRVKQAFLKDLNIASSKFAALLKVLGYLVGDSHTRVGGLAERCLLRLGSEPCRGSTIEAQQKRIEKEFRAHLLKAADANKDIQSGWLGVSLVETSPIPVFSEQEEEETKGIERAQGVSLEDIGGPRPGTTPESQKDSRLDLMAALIGARKAAKAPESPPKQEPSLAEEAPPLPVSGSTATDRFMMLLRSMTAISGKEVSISKLKENAVSSGMTDHEFDTTLEQLERDGIVYRSRKGSVSIVDMEV
;
A
#
# COMPACT_ATOMS: atom_id res chain seq x y z
N MET A 1 27.53 58.02 42.65
CA MET A 1 26.36 58.29 43.50
C MET A 1 25.18 58.63 42.59
N THR A 2 24.39 57.62 42.24
CA THR A 2 22.97 57.44 42.62
C THR A 2 21.96 58.16 41.71
N ALA A 3 21.65 57.52 40.58
CA ALA A 3 20.45 57.79 39.80
C ALA A 3 19.25 57.05 40.42
N VAL A 4 18.35 57.81 41.05
CA VAL A 4 17.15 57.29 41.73
C VAL A 4 16.03 57.09 40.73
N ALA A 5 15.76 55.82 40.40
CA ALA A 5 14.65 55.41 39.54
C ALA A 5 13.30 55.53 40.29
N LYS A 6 12.46 56.50 39.90
CA LYS A 6 11.06 56.59 40.32
C LYS A 6 10.22 55.52 39.61
N ARG A 7 10.08 54.33 40.23
CA ARG A 7 9.05 53.36 39.87
C ARG A 7 7.68 53.88 40.31
N LYS A 8 6.86 54.37 39.37
CA LYS A 8 5.42 54.61 39.60
C LYS A 8 4.74 53.25 39.78
N ALA A 9 4.27 52.96 40.99
CA ALA A 9 3.46 51.80 41.28
C ALA A 9 2.10 51.94 40.55
N ALA A 10 1.98 51.31 39.38
CA ALA A 10 0.70 51.16 38.70
C ALA A 10 -0.15 50.16 39.51
N THR A 11 -1.09 50.69 40.29
CA THR A 11 -2.11 49.92 40.98
C THR A 11 -2.97 49.22 39.94
N LYS A 12 -2.62 47.97 39.59
CA LYS A 12 -3.44 47.07 38.78
C LYS A 12 -4.75 46.83 39.52
N ARG A 13 -5.79 47.62 39.21
CA ARG A 13 -7.16 47.29 39.58
C ARG A 13 -7.48 45.94 38.93
N LYS A 14 -7.68 44.90 39.74
CA LYS A 14 -8.15 43.60 39.25
C LYS A 14 -9.53 43.85 38.65
N ALA A 15 -9.64 43.81 37.32
CA ALA A 15 -10.92 43.87 36.65
C ALA A 15 -11.79 42.71 37.18
N LYS A 16 -13.04 43.02 37.55
CA LYS A 16 -14.03 41.99 37.91
C LYS A 16 -14.18 41.08 36.68
N PRO A 17 -14.19 39.74 36.86
CA PRO A 17 -14.46 38.86 35.73
C PRO A 17 -15.83 39.21 35.13
N PRO A 18 -15.96 39.19 33.78
CA PRO A 18 -17.21 39.50 33.11
C PRO A 18 -18.33 38.56 33.58
N SER A 19 -19.56 39.07 33.63
CA SER A 19 -20.72 38.25 33.98
C SER A 19 -21.02 37.25 32.86
N LEU A 20 -21.74 36.16 33.17
CA LEU A 20 -22.16 35.20 32.14
C LEU A 20 -23.02 35.87 31.06
N ASP A 21 -23.94 36.75 31.47
CA ASP A 21 -24.79 37.51 30.55
C ASP A 21 -23.99 38.41 29.60
N GLU A 22 -22.90 39.02 30.08
CA GLU A 22 -22.00 39.84 29.24
C GLU A 22 -21.27 38.96 28.22
N ILE A 23 -20.82 37.77 28.62
CA ILE A 23 -20.16 36.81 27.71
C ILE A 23 -21.15 36.32 26.65
N GLU A 24 -22.37 35.98 27.04
CA GLU A 24 -23.43 35.54 26.13
C GLU A 24 -23.84 36.65 25.16
N ALA A 25 -24.03 37.87 25.65
CA ALA A 25 -24.35 39.02 24.81
C ALA A 25 -23.24 39.30 23.79
N THR A 26 -21.98 39.20 24.20
CA THR A 26 -20.82 39.36 23.31
C THR A 26 -20.78 38.26 22.25
N ALA A 27 -20.97 36.99 22.65
CA ALA A 27 -21.00 35.87 21.72
C ALA A 27 -22.16 35.98 20.71
N LEU A 28 -23.34 36.44 21.14
CA LEU A 28 -24.47 36.69 20.25
C LEU A 28 -24.22 37.85 19.28
N ALA A 29 -23.53 38.90 19.73
CA ALA A 29 -23.12 39.99 18.87
C ALA A 29 -22.15 39.50 17.78
N ASP A 30 -21.18 38.68 18.14
CA ASP A 30 -20.23 38.07 17.20
C ASP A 30 -20.93 37.13 16.20
N LEU A 31 -21.88 36.31 16.67
CA LEU A 31 -22.68 35.44 15.81
C LEU A 31 -23.48 36.23 14.78
N ARG A 32 -24.07 37.36 15.20
CA ARG A 32 -24.79 38.26 14.29
C ARG A 32 -23.81 38.90 13.31
N ASP A 33 -22.68 39.42 13.77
CA ASP A 33 -21.65 40.01 12.90
C ASP A 33 -21.21 39.03 11.80
N ILE A 34 -20.91 37.78 12.15
CA ILE A 34 -20.56 36.73 11.19
C ILE A 34 -21.71 36.48 10.20
N ALA A 35 -22.95 36.33 10.69
CA ALA A 35 -24.08 36.03 9.84
C ALA A 35 -24.38 37.14 8.83
N TRP A 36 -24.25 38.41 9.24
CA TRP A 36 -24.49 39.58 8.41
C TRP A 36 -23.37 39.80 7.38
N ARG A 37 -22.10 39.68 7.80
CA ARG A 37 -20.96 39.84 6.87
C ARG A 37 -20.89 38.75 5.81
N LEU A 38 -21.52 37.59 6.06
CA LEU A 38 -21.64 36.55 5.04
C LEU A 38 -22.54 36.95 3.85
N ASP A 39 -23.41 37.96 4.01
CA ASP A 39 -24.15 38.60 2.90
C ASP A 39 -23.46 39.89 2.41
N SER A 40 -22.24 40.21 2.87
CA SER A 40 -21.56 41.44 2.47
C SER A 40 -21.26 41.41 0.96
N PRO A 41 -21.50 42.52 0.23
CA PRO A 41 -21.07 42.62 -1.15
C PRO A 41 -19.54 42.72 -1.29
N ASP A 42 -18.82 43.01 -0.20
CA ASP A 42 -17.37 42.96 -0.17
C ASP A 42 -16.87 41.52 0.03
N MET A 43 -16.20 40.99 -1.00
CA MET A 43 -15.65 39.64 -1.00
C MET A 43 -14.66 39.42 0.15
N ALA A 44 -13.90 40.45 0.55
CA ALA A 44 -12.93 40.33 1.65
C ALA A 44 -13.63 40.10 2.99
N GLU A 45 -14.69 40.84 3.28
CA GLU A 45 -15.50 40.67 4.49
C GLU A 45 -16.26 39.35 4.49
N MET A 46 -16.79 38.95 3.34
CA MET A 46 -17.50 37.69 3.18
C MET A 46 -16.57 36.48 3.42
N TYR A 47 -15.33 36.53 2.90
CA TYR A 47 -14.33 35.48 3.14
C TYR A 47 -13.85 35.44 4.58
N ASP A 48 -13.63 36.60 5.23
CA ASP A 48 -13.33 36.65 6.67
C ASP A 48 -14.47 36.05 7.50
N ALA A 49 -15.71 36.40 7.19
CA ALA A 49 -16.89 35.84 7.86
C ALA A 49 -17.01 34.33 7.65
N ALA A 50 -16.78 33.84 6.43
CA ALA A 50 -16.80 32.42 6.10
C ALA A 50 -15.69 31.64 6.86
N ALA A 51 -14.50 32.23 6.99
CA ALA A 51 -13.42 31.65 7.78
C ALA A 51 -13.77 31.61 9.28
N ARG A 52 -14.23 32.74 9.84
CA ARG A 52 -14.65 32.87 11.24
C ARG A 52 -15.76 31.89 11.61
N MET A 53 -16.72 31.68 10.72
CA MET A 53 -17.83 30.74 10.89
C MET A 53 -17.37 29.31 11.24
N SER A 54 -16.23 28.85 10.71
CA SER A 54 -15.70 27.51 10.99
C SER A 54 -14.96 27.40 12.34
N THR A 55 -14.40 28.52 12.81
CA THR A 55 -13.57 28.58 14.02
C THR A 55 -14.34 28.95 15.29
N PHE A 56 -15.56 29.46 15.14
CA PHE A 56 -16.33 30.00 16.27
C PHE A 56 -16.80 28.88 17.22
N PRO A 57 -16.68 29.02 18.55
CA PRO A 57 -16.99 27.93 19.48
C PRO A 57 -18.47 27.52 19.49
N VAL A 58 -19.39 28.44 19.14
CA VAL A 58 -20.85 28.22 19.13
C VAL A 58 -21.36 28.07 17.69
N THR A 59 -20.70 27.23 16.89
CA THR A 59 -21.02 27.04 15.45
C THR A 59 -22.43 26.52 15.18
N ARG A 60 -23.04 25.76 16.11
CA ARG A 60 -24.37 25.15 15.89
C ARG A 60 -25.46 26.20 15.60
N SER A 61 -25.40 27.37 16.22
CA SER A 61 -26.39 28.44 16.03
C SER A 61 -26.31 29.07 14.64
N LEU A 62 -25.17 28.97 13.96
CA LEU A 62 -24.98 29.47 12.60
C LEU A 62 -25.43 28.46 11.53
N LEU A 63 -25.84 27.24 11.91
CA LEU A 63 -26.19 26.18 10.95
C LEU A 63 -27.25 26.63 9.92
N PRO A 64 -28.37 27.28 10.29
CA PRO A 64 -29.36 27.74 9.30
C PRO A 64 -28.75 28.70 8.27
N ARG A 65 -27.80 29.54 8.71
CA ARG A 65 -27.11 30.50 7.87
C ARG A 65 -26.12 29.81 6.94
N ALA A 66 -25.36 28.85 7.44
CA ALA A 66 -24.48 28.01 6.62
C ALA A 66 -25.29 27.26 5.55
N MET A 67 -26.44 26.69 5.89
CA MET A 67 -27.32 26.00 4.93
C MET A 67 -27.81 26.92 3.80
N SER A 68 -28.08 28.19 4.10
CA SER A 68 -28.38 29.20 3.09
C SER A 68 -27.17 29.50 2.19
N ALA A 69 -25.99 29.65 2.79
CA ALA A 69 -24.75 29.99 2.10
C ALA A 69 -24.17 28.85 1.23
N ILE A 70 -24.60 27.59 1.42
CA ILE A 70 -24.24 26.47 0.53
C ILE A 70 -24.72 26.72 -0.91
N LYS A 71 -25.76 27.55 -1.10
CA LYS A 71 -26.29 27.92 -2.42
C LYS A 71 -25.60 29.15 -3.04
N ALA A 72 -24.58 29.71 -2.38
CA ALA A 72 -23.83 30.83 -2.93
C ALA A 72 -23.07 30.43 -4.21
N ASP A 73 -22.95 31.37 -5.15
CA ASP A 73 -22.21 31.17 -6.40
C ASP A 73 -20.70 31.05 -6.16
N ASP A 74 -20.20 31.69 -5.11
CA ASP A 74 -18.78 31.66 -4.76
C ASP A 74 -18.39 30.27 -4.19
N PRO A 75 -17.40 29.59 -4.81
CA PRO A 75 -17.01 28.25 -4.42
C PRO A 75 -16.32 28.19 -3.05
N ILE A 76 -15.62 29.25 -2.64
CA ILE A 76 -14.90 29.32 -1.35
C ILE A 76 -15.93 29.41 -0.22
N VAL A 77 -16.90 30.32 -0.36
CA VAL A 77 -17.98 30.49 0.62
C VAL A 77 -18.82 29.23 0.71
N ARG A 78 -19.19 28.64 -0.43
CA ARG A 78 -19.93 27.38 -0.48
C ARG A 78 -19.16 26.25 0.22
N LYS A 79 -17.86 26.12 0.00
CA LYS A 79 -17.02 25.09 0.62
C LYS A 79 -16.90 25.29 2.13
N ALA A 80 -16.70 26.53 2.59
CA ALA A 80 -16.67 26.86 4.02
C ALA A 80 -18.03 26.58 4.69
N ALA A 81 -19.13 26.94 4.02
CA ALA A 81 -20.49 26.69 4.48
C ALA A 81 -20.81 25.19 4.54
N LEU A 82 -20.42 24.41 3.53
CA LEU A 82 -20.57 22.95 3.52
C LEU A 82 -19.77 22.29 4.65
N GLY A 83 -18.51 22.69 4.85
CA GLY A 83 -17.66 22.18 5.93
C GLY A 83 -18.27 22.46 7.30
N MET A 84 -18.71 23.69 7.54
CA MET A 84 -19.35 24.06 8.80
C MET A 84 -20.69 23.31 9.00
N ALA A 85 -21.51 23.22 7.96
CA ALA A 85 -22.76 22.47 8.00
C ALA A 85 -22.51 21.00 8.31
N GLY A 86 -21.48 20.38 7.72
CA GLY A 86 -21.04 19.02 8.06
C GLY A 86 -20.68 18.86 9.54
N MET A 87 -19.92 19.79 10.12
CA MET A 87 -19.56 19.73 11.54
C MET A 87 -20.76 19.87 12.49
N ASN A 88 -21.84 20.51 12.03
CA ASN A 88 -22.91 20.94 12.93
C ASN A 88 -24.27 20.37 12.58
N ALA A 89 -24.42 19.58 11.52
CA ALA A 89 -25.70 19.03 11.11
C ALA A 89 -26.34 18.18 12.21
N TYR A 90 -27.61 18.45 12.50
CA TYR A 90 -28.45 17.68 13.40
C TYR A 90 -29.89 17.73 12.89
N GLY A 91 -30.76 16.89 13.45
CA GLY A 91 -32.18 17.02 13.16
C GLY A 91 -32.49 16.92 11.67
N SER A 92 -33.36 17.78 11.15
CA SER A 92 -33.79 17.78 9.74
C SER A 92 -32.69 18.20 8.77
N TYR A 93 -31.71 18.97 9.26
CA TYR A 93 -30.60 19.48 8.46
C TYR A 93 -29.69 18.38 7.93
N VAL A 94 -29.67 17.19 8.54
CA VAL A 94 -28.89 16.04 8.05
C VAL A 94 -29.35 15.65 6.63
N ASN A 95 -30.66 15.51 6.42
CA ASN A 95 -31.20 15.10 5.13
C ASN A 95 -31.01 16.20 4.08
N GLU A 96 -31.20 17.46 4.49
CA GLU A 96 -31.00 18.61 3.61
C GLU A 96 -29.53 18.73 3.18
N LEU A 97 -28.59 18.63 4.13
CA LEU A 97 -27.16 18.65 3.85
C LEU A 97 -26.77 17.55 2.87
N VAL A 98 -27.18 16.31 3.12
CA VAL A 98 -26.81 15.19 2.23
C VAL A 98 -27.46 15.34 0.84
N THR A 99 -28.66 15.92 0.76
CA THR A 99 -29.29 16.24 -0.53
C THR A 99 -28.48 17.29 -1.30
N LEU A 100 -28.02 18.35 -0.62
CA LEU A 100 -27.15 19.37 -1.22
C LEU A 100 -25.81 18.78 -1.67
N MET A 101 -25.22 17.88 -0.87
CA MET A 101 -23.97 17.20 -1.18
C MET A 101 -24.03 16.36 -2.46
N LYS A 102 -25.21 15.89 -2.89
CA LYS A 102 -25.36 15.15 -4.16
C LYS A 102 -25.02 16.01 -5.39
N GLY A 103 -25.27 17.32 -5.33
CA GLY A 103 -24.94 18.26 -6.40
C GLY A 103 -23.51 18.81 -6.35
N VAL A 104 -22.73 18.45 -5.33
CA VAL A 104 -21.35 18.92 -5.13
C VAL A 104 -20.37 17.93 -5.75
N ASN A 105 -19.22 18.45 -6.20
CA ASN A 105 -18.08 17.65 -6.68
C ASN A 105 -17.75 16.52 -5.68
N PRO A 106 -17.57 15.26 -6.11
CA PRO A 106 -17.17 14.16 -5.25
C PRO A 106 -15.99 14.48 -4.32
N ALA A 107 -14.97 15.21 -4.78
CA ALA A 107 -13.82 15.57 -3.94
C ALA A 107 -14.21 16.44 -2.73
N ASP A 108 -15.01 17.48 -2.96
CA ASP A 108 -15.52 18.35 -1.88
C ASP A 108 -16.51 17.58 -0.99
N ARG A 109 -17.31 16.67 -1.58
CA ARG A 109 -18.20 15.80 -0.80
C ARG A 109 -17.43 14.95 0.19
N GLU A 110 -16.35 14.31 -0.28
CA GLU A 110 -15.48 13.49 0.55
C GLU A 110 -14.86 14.30 1.68
N GLN A 111 -14.39 15.52 1.39
CA GLN A 111 -13.86 16.42 2.43
C GLN A 111 -14.91 16.74 3.51
N VAL A 112 -16.16 17.00 3.12
CA VAL A 112 -17.25 17.25 4.09
C VAL A 112 -17.53 16.00 4.93
N LEU A 113 -17.52 14.80 4.33
CA LEU A 113 -17.69 13.54 5.08
C LEU A 113 -16.56 13.31 6.08
N GLN A 114 -15.32 13.61 5.72
CA GLN A 114 -14.17 13.49 6.64
C GLN A 114 -14.30 14.47 7.82
N VAL A 115 -14.78 15.69 7.56
CA VAL A 115 -15.08 16.68 8.60
C VAL A 115 -16.19 16.19 9.53
N ILE A 116 -17.26 15.58 8.99
CA ILE A 116 -18.33 14.94 9.78
C ILE A 116 -17.74 13.83 10.67
N GLU A 117 -16.94 12.93 10.09
CA GLU A 117 -16.31 11.82 10.81
C GLU A 117 -15.41 12.32 11.94
N GLN A 118 -14.52 13.28 11.65
CA GLN A 118 -13.62 13.87 12.62
C GLN A 118 -14.40 14.51 13.77
N ARG A 119 -15.48 15.22 13.46
CA ARG A 119 -16.32 15.85 14.47
C ARG A 119 -16.99 14.82 15.37
N MET A 120 -17.56 13.77 14.81
CA MET A 120 -18.18 12.69 15.60
C MET A 120 -17.14 11.97 16.49
N ARG A 121 -15.90 11.82 16.03
CA ARG A 121 -14.81 11.29 16.88
C ARG A 121 -14.50 12.20 18.07
N GLN A 122 -14.53 13.52 17.87
CA GLN A 122 -14.26 14.50 18.93
C GLN A 122 -15.40 14.62 19.94
N THR A 123 -16.65 14.64 19.48
CA THR A 123 -17.82 14.81 20.36
C THR A 123 -18.29 13.51 20.99
N GLY A 124 -17.82 12.37 20.47
CA GLY A 124 -18.45 11.09 20.68
C GLY A 124 -19.61 10.85 19.72
N GLY A 125 -19.97 9.58 19.57
CA GLY A 125 -21.07 9.13 18.73
C GLY A 125 -22.43 9.65 19.21
N LEU A 126 -23.40 9.67 18.30
CA LEU A 126 -24.77 10.09 18.62
C LEU A 126 -25.43 9.05 19.54
N VAL A 127 -26.08 9.51 20.61
CA VAL A 127 -26.75 8.63 21.59
C VAL A 127 -28.18 8.31 21.17
N SER A 128 -28.85 9.23 20.47
CA SER A 128 -30.25 9.06 20.08
C SER A 128 -30.39 8.08 18.90
N THR A 129 -31.19 7.03 19.09
CA THR A 129 -31.46 6.01 18.06
C THR A 129 -32.16 6.59 16.83
N SER A 130 -33.03 7.59 17.02
CA SER A 130 -33.73 8.27 15.92
C SER A 130 -32.79 9.13 15.08
N GLU A 131 -31.80 9.76 15.71
CA GLU A 131 -30.76 10.51 15.01
C GLU A 131 -29.80 9.58 14.28
N GLN A 132 -29.36 8.49 14.92
CA GLN A 132 -28.54 7.47 14.27
C GLN A 132 -29.22 6.95 13.01
N LYS A 133 -30.50 6.57 13.09
CA LYS A 133 -31.26 6.09 11.93
C LYS A 133 -31.33 7.14 10.82
N ARG A 134 -31.58 8.41 11.18
CA ARG A 134 -31.62 9.50 10.19
C ARG A 134 -30.29 9.68 9.46
N TRP A 135 -29.17 9.60 10.18
CA TRP A 135 -27.84 9.64 9.56
C TRP A 135 -27.59 8.44 8.65
N VAL A 136 -28.00 7.23 9.06
CA VAL A 136 -27.90 6.02 8.22
C VAL A 136 -28.70 6.20 6.93
N ASP A 137 -29.98 6.58 7.04
CA ASP A 137 -30.88 6.75 5.89
C ASP A 137 -30.36 7.85 4.93
N ALA A 138 -29.78 8.92 5.47
CA ALA A 138 -29.21 10.00 4.66
C ALA A 138 -27.95 9.53 3.91
N LEU A 139 -27.02 8.85 4.60
CA LEU A 139 -25.73 8.45 4.04
C LEU A 139 -25.80 7.23 3.12
N GLU A 140 -26.82 6.37 3.23
CA GLU A 140 -26.94 5.15 2.39
C GLU A 140 -26.95 5.47 0.89
N GLY A 141 -27.52 6.62 0.50
CA GLY A 141 -27.63 7.04 -0.89
C GLY A 141 -26.37 7.71 -1.47
N LEU A 142 -25.26 7.74 -0.74
CA LEU A 142 -23.99 8.27 -1.24
C LEU A 142 -23.25 7.20 -2.06
N GLY A 143 -22.58 7.64 -3.13
CA GLY A 143 -21.94 6.76 -4.11
C GLY A 143 -20.83 5.87 -3.53
N ARG A 144 -20.39 4.90 -4.34
CA ARG A 144 -19.38 3.89 -3.96
C ARG A 144 -18.04 4.52 -3.58
N GLU A 145 -17.71 5.65 -4.20
CA GLU A 145 -16.50 6.43 -3.98
C GLU A 145 -16.36 6.92 -2.52
N HIS A 146 -17.47 7.13 -1.82
CA HIS A 146 -17.49 7.63 -0.43
C HIS A 146 -17.64 6.53 0.62
N GLN A 147 -17.80 5.26 0.20
CA GLN A 147 -18.01 4.14 1.11
C GLN A 147 -16.96 4.04 2.23
N PRO A 148 -15.66 4.30 2.01
CA PRO A 148 -14.68 4.24 3.11
C PRO A 148 -15.02 5.20 4.26
N THR A 149 -15.29 6.46 3.96
CA THR A 149 -15.57 7.46 5.00
C THR A 149 -16.96 7.29 5.56
N VAL A 150 -17.95 6.90 4.75
CA VAL A 150 -19.28 6.50 5.24
C VAL A 150 -19.16 5.34 6.24
N CYS A 151 -18.42 4.26 5.93
CA CYS A 151 -18.19 3.17 6.89
C CYS A 151 -17.51 3.63 8.18
N GLY A 152 -16.58 4.59 8.09
CA GLY A 152 -15.97 5.23 9.27
C GLY A 152 -16.99 5.96 10.14
N ILE A 153 -17.90 6.73 9.52
CA ILE A 153 -19.02 7.38 10.22
C ILE A 153 -19.97 6.34 10.83
N MET A 154 -20.29 5.25 10.11
CA MET A 154 -21.16 4.19 10.61
C MET A 154 -20.63 3.51 11.88
N ALA A 155 -19.31 3.41 12.03
CA ALA A 155 -18.69 2.91 13.26
C ALA A 155 -19.00 3.80 14.48
N LEU A 156 -19.19 5.11 14.27
CA LEU A 156 -19.49 6.10 15.29
C LEU A 156 -21.00 6.22 15.58
N LEU A 157 -21.86 5.70 14.69
CA LEU A 157 -23.32 5.71 14.85
C LEU A 157 -23.87 4.52 15.66
N GLY A 158 -23.00 3.71 16.27
CA GLY A 158 -23.41 2.67 17.21
C GLY A 158 -24.18 1.50 16.56
N PRO A 159 -25.29 1.01 17.17
CA PRO A 159 -25.99 -0.18 16.69
C PRO A 159 -26.59 -0.05 15.29
N GLN A 160 -27.17 1.11 14.95
CA GLN A 160 -27.79 1.33 13.63
C GLN A 160 -26.75 1.32 12.52
N GLY A 161 -25.61 2.00 12.72
CA GLY A 161 -24.50 1.96 11.76
C GLY A 161 -23.89 0.57 11.61
N THR A 162 -23.78 -0.18 12.72
CA THR A 162 -23.34 -1.59 12.69
C THR A 162 -24.30 -2.47 11.89
N GLN A 163 -25.61 -2.28 12.06
CA GLN A 163 -26.63 -3.02 11.30
C GLN A 163 -26.54 -2.70 9.82
N TRP A 164 -26.35 -1.43 9.45
CA TRP A 164 -26.16 -1.03 8.06
C TRP A 164 -24.93 -1.70 7.43
N VAL A 165 -23.76 -1.68 8.10
CA VAL A 165 -22.54 -2.34 7.58
C VAL A 165 -22.75 -3.85 7.47
N ARG A 166 -23.47 -4.47 8.41
CA ARG A 166 -23.83 -5.89 8.33
C ARG A 166 -24.69 -6.19 7.09
N THR A 167 -25.71 -5.37 6.82
CA THR A 167 -26.55 -5.49 5.63
C THR A 167 -25.74 -5.27 4.35
N LEU A 168 -24.88 -4.26 4.33
CA LEU A 168 -23.97 -3.98 3.21
C LEU A 168 -23.09 -5.20 2.88
N ILE A 169 -22.48 -5.82 3.90
CA ILE A 169 -21.65 -7.03 3.72
C ILE A 169 -22.50 -8.25 3.30
N ALA A 170 -23.69 -8.42 3.88
CA ALA A 170 -24.53 -9.58 3.61
C ALA A 170 -25.13 -9.57 2.20
N GLU A 171 -25.60 -8.41 1.74
CA GLU A 171 -26.39 -8.27 0.51
C GLU A 171 -25.58 -7.69 -0.65
N ARG A 172 -24.66 -6.77 -0.38
CA ARG A 172 -23.98 -5.93 -1.38
C ARG A 172 -22.45 -6.04 -1.35
N VAL A 173 -21.90 -7.21 -0.99
CA VAL A 173 -20.43 -7.42 -0.95
C VAL A 173 -19.74 -7.15 -2.29
N GLU A 174 -20.43 -7.36 -3.41
CA GLU A 174 -19.91 -7.13 -4.77
C GLU A 174 -19.59 -5.64 -5.01
N THR A 175 -20.39 -4.74 -4.46
CA THR A 175 -20.21 -3.29 -4.59
C THR A 175 -19.33 -2.70 -3.49
N LEU A 176 -18.89 -3.50 -2.51
CA LEU A 176 -18.08 -3.03 -1.40
C LEU A 176 -16.72 -2.51 -1.90
N HIS A 177 -16.39 -1.27 -1.53
CA HIS A 177 -15.10 -0.64 -1.81
C HIS A 177 -13.99 -1.23 -0.93
N PRO A 178 -12.79 -1.55 -1.47
CA PRO A 178 -11.70 -2.11 -0.66
C PRO A 178 -11.28 -1.23 0.52
N GLY A 179 -11.25 0.10 0.34
CA GLY A 179 -10.98 1.06 1.42
C GLY A 179 -12.01 1.01 2.56
N ALA A 180 -13.24 0.57 2.30
CA ALA A 180 -14.26 0.41 3.33
C ALA A 180 -13.97 -0.80 4.25
N VAL A 181 -13.27 -1.81 3.74
CA VAL A 181 -12.83 -2.97 4.54
C VAL A 181 -11.86 -2.50 5.62
N GLN A 182 -10.87 -1.67 5.27
CA GLN A 182 -9.89 -1.11 6.23
C GLN A 182 -10.54 -0.34 7.39
N ARG A 183 -11.71 0.26 7.13
CA ARG A 183 -12.48 1.03 8.11
C ARG A 183 -13.21 0.17 9.13
N LEU A 184 -13.25 -1.16 8.96
CA LEU A 184 -13.76 -2.09 9.98
C LEU A 184 -12.93 -2.05 11.27
N THR A 185 -11.69 -1.56 11.23
CA THR A 185 -10.85 -1.30 12.41
C THR A 185 -11.45 -0.28 13.37
N ALA A 186 -12.29 0.63 12.88
CA ALA A 186 -12.94 1.65 13.71
C ALA A 186 -14.06 1.08 14.60
N PHE A 187 -14.52 -0.15 14.34
CA PHE A 187 -15.52 -0.82 15.16
C PHE A 187 -14.89 -1.44 16.41
N THR A 188 -15.71 -1.63 17.45
CA THR A 188 -15.29 -2.35 18.66
C THR A 188 -14.88 -3.78 18.32
N GLU A 189 -13.88 -4.32 19.01
CA GLU A 189 -13.36 -5.70 18.84
C GLU A 189 -14.44 -6.79 18.61
N PRO A 190 -15.50 -6.92 19.44
CA PRO A 190 -16.51 -7.96 19.23
C PRO A 190 -17.31 -7.74 17.93
N THR A 191 -17.64 -6.49 17.62
CA THR A 191 -18.37 -6.13 16.41
C THR A 191 -17.49 -6.34 15.17
N ARG A 192 -16.22 -5.89 15.23
CA ARG A 192 -15.23 -6.11 14.17
C ARG A 192 -15.08 -7.60 13.87
N GLY A 193 -14.92 -8.45 14.88
CA GLY A 193 -14.84 -9.90 14.69
C GLY A 193 -16.08 -10.48 14.01
N ALA A 194 -17.28 -10.07 14.40
CA ALA A 194 -18.52 -10.52 13.78
C ALA A 194 -18.66 -10.05 12.31
N LEU A 195 -18.32 -8.78 12.03
CA LEU A 195 -18.33 -8.24 10.67
C LEU A 195 -17.28 -8.91 9.79
N LEU A 196 -16.06 -9.13 10.28
CA LEU A 196 -15.01 -9.84 9.56
C LEU A 196 -15.41 -11.28 9.25
N LYS A 197 -16.03 -12.00 10.19
CA LYS A 197 -16.54 -13.36 9.94
C LYS A 197 -17.53 -13.38 8.79
N SER A 198 -18.52 -12.49 8.79
CA SER A 198 -19.50 -12.38 7.71
C SER A 198 -18.86 -11.95 6.39
N LEU A 199 -17.89 -11.02 6.44
CA LEU A 199 -17.16 -10.53 5.28
C LEU A 199 -16.35 -11.64 4.63
N CYS A 200 -15.60 -12.43 5.39
CA CYS A 200 -14.82 -13.54 4.85
C CYS A 200 -15.71 -14.57 4.15
N GLN A 201 -16.85 -14.91 4.76
CA GLN A 201 -17.79 -15.86 4.17
C GLN A 201 -18.35 -15.34 2.83
N LYS A 202 -18.83 -14.09 2.80
CA LYS A 202 -19.44 -13.50 1.60
C LYS A 202 -18.44 -13.12 0.52
N SER A 203 -17.25 -12.66 0.90
CA SER A 203 -16.18 -12.32 -0.02
C SER A 203 -15.62 -13.56 -0.72
N ALA A 204 -15.42 -14.68 -0.01
CA ALA A 204 -14.98 -15.93 -0.63
C ALA A 204 -15.96 -16.46 -1.70
N GLU A 205 -17.27 -16.26 -1.49
CA GLU A 205 -18.34 -16.65 -2.42
C GLU A 205 -18.42 -15.73 -3.64
N LYS A 206 -18.35 -14.40 -3.45
CA LYS A 206 -18.77 -13.42 -4.46
C LYS A 206 -17.68 -12.46 -4.95
N LYS A 207 -16.70 -12.13 -4.11
CA LYS A 207 -15.72 -11.08 -4.41
C LYS A 207 -14.39 -11.35 -3.71
N ARG A 208 -13.54 -12.17 -4.34
CA ARG A 208 -12.26 -12.62 -3.79
C ARG A 208 -11.19 -11.55 -3.77
N GLU A 209 -11.29 -10.54 -4.62
CA GLU A 209 -10.40 -9.37 -4.68
C GLU A 209 -10.28 -8.58 -3.36
N LEU A 210 -11.20 -8.79 -2.41
CA LEU A 210 -11.11 -8.17 -1.09
C LEU A 210 -10.14 -8.89 -0.15
N LEU A 211 -9.67 -10.09 -0.50
CA LEU A 211 -8.81 -10.92 0.34
C LEU A 211 -7.55 -10.20 0.85
N PRO A 212 -6.77 -9.47 0.01
CA PRO A 212 -5.59 -8.74 0.51
C PRO A 212 -5.93 -7.74 1.61
N TYR A 213 -7.06 -7.06 1.46
CA TYR A 213 -7.54 -6.07 2.42
C TYR A 213 -8.04 -6.72 3.71
N ILE A 214 -8.69 -7.88 3.61
CA ILE A 214 -9.13 -8.68 4.75
C ILE A 214 -7.93 -9.21 5.52
N CYS A 215 -6.92 -9.75 4.83
CA CYS A 215 -5.71 -10.28 5.41
C CYS A 215 -4.96 -9.25 6.27
N GLY A 216 -4.93 -7.98 5.83
CA GLY A 216 -4.35 -6.88 6.60
C GLY A 216 -5.07 -6.53 7.92
N LEU A 217 -6.29 -7.05 8.14
CA LEU A 217 -7.12 -6.76 9.31
C LEU A 217 -7.21 -7.91 10.31
N ILE A 218 -6.60 -9.04 9.97
CA ILE A 218 -6.77 -10.26 10.73
C ILE A 218 -5.69 -10.39 11.79
N ASP A 219 -6.15 -10.77 12.99
CA ASP A 219 -5.33 -10.99 14.16
C ASP A 219 -5.29 -12.49 14.48
N THR A 220 -4.44 -12.88 15.42
CA THR A 220 -4.33 -14.28 15.88
C THR A 220 -5.65 -14.86 16.39
N LYS A 221 -6.60 -14.02 16.82
CA LYS A 221 -7.93 -14.43 17.30
C LYS A 221 -8.94 -14.65 16.18
N THR A 222 -8.80 -13.92 15.06
CA THR A 222 -9.76 -13.90 13.95
C THR A 222 -9.29 -14.71 12.75
N ILE A 223 -8.05 -15.23 12.78
CA ILE A 223 -7.43 -16.02 11.71
C ILE A 223 -8.29 -17.18 11.20
N GLN A 224 -9.06 -17.83 12.07
CA GLN A 224 -9.98 -18.92 11.72
C GLN A 224 -11.08 -18.49 10.73
N TYR A 225 -11.37 -17.19 10.60
CA TYR A 225 -12.36 -16.68 9.66
C TYR A 225 -11.91 -16.75 8.21
N LEU A 226 -10.62 -16.94 7.92
CA LEU A 226 -10.09 -17.15 6.56
C LEU A 226 -10.34 -18.56 6.00
N ALA A 227 -10.85 -19.49 6.81
CA ALA A 227 -11.13 -20.86 6.37
C ALA A 227 -11.98 -20.99 5.07
N PRO A 228 -12.97 -20.12 4.78
CA PRO A 228 -13.69 -20.16 3.52
C PRO A 228 -12.79 -19.98 2.28
N PHE A 229 -11.77 -19.12 2.36
CA PHE A 229 -10.81 -18.92 1.28
C PHE A 229 -9.90 -20.13 1.07
N LEU A 230 -9.54 -20.86 2.13
CA LEU A 230 -8.81 -22.12 1.97
C LEU A 230 -9.64 -23.23 1.29
N LYS A 231 -10.96 -23.24 1.50
CA LYS A 231 -11.82 -24.31 0.97
C LYS A 231 -12.24 -24.07 -0.48
N ALA A 232 -12.57 -22.83 -0.82
CA ALA A 232 -13.13 -22.47 -2.12
C ALA A 232 -12.14 -21.70 -3.01
N GLY A 233 -11.08 -21.13 -2.42
CA GLY A 233 -10.10 -20.29 -3.11
C GLY A 233 -9.23 -21.05 -4.10
N ASP A 234 -8.75 -20.34 -5.11
CA ASP A 234 -7.71 -20.85 -5.99
C ASP A 234 -6.36 -20.90 -5.24
N TRP A 235 -5.31 -21.43 -5.87
CA TRP A 235 -4.03 -21.54 -5.18
C TRP A 235 -3.43 -20.16 -4.81
N HIS A 236 -3.76 -19.09 -5.56
CA HIS A 236 -3.32 -17.73 -5.22
C HIS A 236 -3.99 -17.24 -3.94
N ASP A 237 -5.32 -17.34 -3.85
CA ASP A 237 -6.10 -16.99 -2.66
C ASP A 237 -5.58 -17.75 -1.43
N ARG A 238 -5.35 -19.06 -1.59
CA ARG A 238 -4.84 -19.90 -0.49
C ARG A 238 -3.42 -19.52 -0.09
N SER A 239 -2.58 -19.15 -1.05
CA SER A 239 -1.21 -18.71 -0.77
C SER A 239 -1.17 -17.38 0.00
N GLU A 240 -2.09 -16.46 -0.27
CA GLU A 240 -2.20 -15.19 0.45
C GLU A 240 -2.69 -15.39 1.89
N VAL A 241 -3.65 -16.29 2.09
CA VAL A 241 -4.05 -16.73 3.45
C VAL A 241 -2.86 -17.35 4.18
N ALA A 242 -2.11 -18.22 3.51
CA ALA A 242 -0.95 -18.89 4.06
C ALA A 242 0.16 -17.91 4.46
N GLU A 243 0.46 -16.93 3.63
CA GLU A 243 1.40 -15.84 3.94
C GLU A 243 0.95 -15.07 5.19
N THR A 244 -0.32 -14.71 5.26
CA THR A 244 -0.90 -13.99 6.41
C THR A 244 -0.79 -14.80 7.70
N VAL A 245 -1.07 -16.11 7.63
CA VAL A 245 -0.95 -17.02 8.77
C VAL A 245 0.52 -17.17 9.20
N GLY A 246 1.45 -17.22 8.24
CA GLY A 246 2.89 -17.19 8.49
C GLY A 246 3.31 -15.93 9.27
N LYS A 247 2.90 -14.75 8.80
CA LYS A 247 3.25 -13.44 9.39
C LYS A 247 2.78 -13.28 10.84
N LEU A 248 1.58 -13.78 11.15
CA LEU A 248 1.02 -13.75 12.50
C LEU A 248 1.76 -14.71 13.45
N GLY A 249 2.31 -15.80 12.91
CA GLY A 249 3.01 -16.84 13.63
C GLY A 249 2.09 -17.91 14.22
N ILE A 250 2.68 -19.04 14.61
CA ILE A 250 1.98 -20.27 14.97
C ILE A 250 1.83 -20.36 16.49
N ILE A 251 0.60 -20.12 16.98
CA ILE A 251 0.26 -20.30 18.41
C ILE A 251 -0.20 -21.72 18.72
N SER A 252 -0.81 -22.40 17.75
CA SER A 252 -1.35 -23.76 17.89
C SER A 252 -1.25 -24.50 16.54
N PRO A 253 -0.85 -25.79 16.52
CA PRO A 253 -0.73 -26.58 15.30
C PRO A 253 -2.07 -27.25 14.96
N VAL A 254 -3.16 -26.48 14.87
CA VAL A 254 -4.52 -26.99 14.66
C VAL A 254 -5.30 -26.03 13.75
N GLY A 255 -6.34 -26.55 13.08
CA GLY A 255 -7.24 -25.76 12.24
C GLY A 255 -6.51 -25.24 11.01
N ILE A 256 -6.63 -23.93 10.77
CA ILE A 256 -6.13 -23.29 9.53
C ILE A 256 -4.66 -23.58 9.25
N VAL A 257 -3.82 -23.69 10.28
CA VAL A 257 -2.39 -24.00 10.13
C VAL A 257 -2.19 -25.41 9.55
N MET A 258 -2.95 -26.40 10.03
CA MET A 258 -2.84 -27.77 9.52
C MET A 258 -3.51 -27.91 8.15
N ASP A 259 -4.57 -27.15 7.88
CA ASP A 259 -5.19 -27.10 6.55
C ASP A 259 -4.18 -26.60 5.50
N ILE A 260 -3.36 -25.59 5.84
CA ILE A 260 -2.27 -25.08 4.97
C ILE A 260 -1.17 -26.12 4.77
N VAL A 261 -0.73 -26.79 5.85
CA VAL A 261 0.31 -27.82 5.78
C VAL A 261 -0.14 -29.02 4.93
N ALA A 262 -1.43 -29.35 5.01
CA ALA A 262 -2.06 -30.42 4.25
C ALA A 262 -2.51 -30.00 2.84
N ASP A 263 -2.28 -28.76 2.41
CA ASP A 263 -2.66 -28.30 1.06
C ASP A 263 -1.99 -29.17 -0.01
N ALA A 264 -2.68 -29.39 -1.12
CA ALA A 264 -2.13 -30.16 -2.23
C ALA A 264 -1.09 -29.35 -3.02
N ASP A 265 -1.23 -28.02 -3.05
CA ASP A 265 -0.34 -27.14 -3.79
C ASP A 265 0.87 -26.72 -2.94
N TRP A 266 2.05 -27.06 -3.42
CA TRP A 266 3.32 -26.73 -2.77
C TRP A 266 3.56 -25.21 -2.69
N ARG A 267 2.96 -24.40 -3.57
CA ARG A 267 3.09 -22.94 -3.56
C ARG A 267 2.45 -22.32 -2.32
N VAL A 268 1.34 -22.89 -1.85
CA VAL A 268 0.66 -22.47 -0.62
C VAL A 268 1.54 -22.73 0.59
N LYS A 269 2.13 -23.93 0.69
CA LYS A 269 3.09 -24.30 1.74
C LYS A 269 4.35 -23.45 1.70
N GLN A 270 4.83 -23.14 0.49
CA GLN A 270 5.97 -22.25 0.29
C GLN A 270 5.68 -20.85 0.84
N ALA A 271 4.53 -20.25 0.49
CA ALA A 271 4.14 -18.92 0.95
C ALA A 271 4.06 -18.86 2.48
N PHE A 272 3.49 -19.90 3.09
CA PHE A 272 3.44 -20.05 4.54
C PHE A 272 4.82 -20.00 5.21
N LEU A 273 5.80 -20.75 4.68
CA LEU A 273 7.14 -20.85 5.24
C LEU A 273 7.99 -19.59 5.02
N LYS A 274 7.80 -18.91 3.88
CA LYS A 274 8.60 -17.73 3.50
C LYS A 274 8.42 -16.58 4.48
N ASP A 275 7.19 -16.31 4.89
CA ASP A 275 6.84 -15.18 5.76
C ASP A 275 6.54 -15.60 7.20
N LEU A 276 6.99 -16.80 7.58
CA LEU A 276 6.78 -17.36 8.91
C LEU A 276 7.52 -16.54 9.98
N ASN A 277 6.76 -15.99 10.93
CA ASN A 277 7.28 -15.25 12.07
C ASN A 277 7.64 -16.19 13.23
N ILE A 278 8.94 -16.44 13.41
CA ILE A 278 9.47 -17.36 14.42
C ILE A 278 9.30 -16.79 15.84
N ALA A 279 9.51 -15.48 16.01
CA ALA A 279 9.47 -14.81 17.31
C ALA A 279 8.06 -14.82 17.94
N SER A 280 7.02 -14.63 17.13
CA SER A 280 5.63 -14.66 17.62
C SER A 280 5.08 -16.09 17.81
N SER A 281 5.75 -17.09 17.24
CA SER A 281 5.35 -18.50 17.28
C SER A 281 5.69 -19.18 18.62
N LYS A 282 4.85 -20.14 19.03
CA LYS A 282 5.16 -21.06 20.14
C LYS A 282 6.03 -22.19 19.63
N PHE A 283 7.17 -22.40 20.28
CA PHE A 283 8.18 -23.38 19.86
C PHE A 283 7.60 -24.78 19.58
N ALA A 284 6.84 -25.35 20.52
CA ALA A 284 6.30 -26.71 20.37
C ALA A 284 5.30 -26.84 19.20
N ALA A 285 4.52 -25.78 18.94
CA ALA A 285 3.57 -25.77 17.83
C ALA A 285 4.32 -25.66 16.49
N LEU A 286 5.29 -24.76 16.42
CA LEU A 286 6.12 -24.56 15.24
C LEU A 286 6.94 -25.80 14.89
N LEU A 287 7.58 -26.43 15.88
CA LEU A 287 8.38 -27.65 15.68
C LEU A 287 7.54 -28.79 15.09
N LYS A 288 6.30 -28.97 15.59
CA LYS A 288 5.37 -29.97 15.05
C LYS A 288 5.01 -29.69 13.59
N VAL A 289 4.74 -28.43 13.25
CA VAL A 289 4.41 -28.02 11.88
C VAL A 289 5.59 -28.20 10.92
N LEU A 290 6.80 -27.79 11.33
CA LEU A 290 8.01 -27.99 10.54
C LEU A 290 8.32 -29.48 10.35
N GLY A 291 8.06 -30.32 11.35
CA GLY A 291 8.22 -31.77 11.23
C GLY A 291 7.42 -32.39 10.08
N TYR A 292 6.21 -31.89 9.82
CA TYR A 292 5.42 -32.34 8.66
C TYR A 292 5.98 -31.80 7.33
N LEU A 293 6.44 -30.55 7.31
CA LEU A 293 6.89 -29.87 6.08
C LEU A 293 8.31 -30.28 5.62
N VAL A 294 9.17 -30.72 6.54
CA VAL A 294 10.50 -31.27 6.20
C VAL A 294 10.37 -32.58 5.42
N GLY A 295 9.35 -33.38 5.72
CA GLY A 295 9.03 -34.62 5.00
C GLY A 295 8.16 -34.42 3.75
N ASP A 296 7.94 -33.17 3.31
CA ASP A 296 7.10 -32.89 2.14
C ASP A 296 7.73 -33.45 0.86
N SER A 297 6.88 -33.87 -0.10
CA SER A 297 7.34 -34.44 -1.37
C SER A 297 8.03 -33.41 -2.26
N HIS A 298 7.70 -32.13 -2.11
CA HIS A 298 8.29 -31.07 -2.91
C HIS A 298 9.58 -30.53 -2.28
N THR A 299 10.71 -30.71 -2.98
CA THR A 299 12.06 -30.35 -2.50
C THR A 299 12.18 -28.90 -2.04
N ARG A 300 11.49 -27.97 -2.71
CA ARG A 300 11.49 -26.55 -2.33
C ARG A 300 10.83 -26.27 -0.99
N VAL A 301 9.75 -26.98 -0.65
CA VAL A 301 9.06 -26.84 0.64
C VAL A 301 9.93 -27.45 1.73
N GLY A 302 10.47 -28.64 1.50
CA GLY A 302 11.42 -29.29 2.42
C GLY A 302 12.65 -28.42 2.71
N GLY A 303 13.29 -27.87 1.67
CA GLY A 303 14.46 -27.00 1.83
C GLY A 303 14.15 -25.70 2.58
N LEU A 304 12.96 -25.11 2.41
CA LEU A 304 12.53 -23.95 3.19
C LEU A 304 12.20 -24.32 4.63
N ALA A 305 11.59 -25.48 4.88
CA ALA A 305 11.30 -25.95 6.23
C ALA A 305 12.60 -26.23 6.99
N GLU A 306 13.59 -26.84 6.34
CA GLU A 306 14.94 -27.04 6.84
C GLU A 306 15.65 -25.71 7.15
N ARG A 307 15.53 -24.72 6.24
CA ARG A 307 16.03 -23.37 6.47
C ARG A 307 15.37 -22.69 7.67
N CYS A 308 14.05 -22.85 7.84
CA CYS A 308 13.31 -22.37 9.01
C CYS A 308 13.78 -23.05 10.31
N LEU A 309 14.11 -24.35 10.29
CA LEU A 309 14.69 -25.05 11.45
C LEU A 309 16.06 -24.49 11.84
N LEU A 310 16.91 -24.14 10.87
CA LEU A 310 18.19 -23.47 11.16
C LEU A 310 17.98 -22.09 11.80
N ARG A 311 17.03 -21.30 11.25
CA ARG A 311 16.65 -20.00 11.85
C ARG A 311 16.09 -20.16 13.26
N LEU A 312 15.33 -21.22 13.53
CA LEU A 312 14.79 -21.54 14.85
C LEU A 312 15.87 -21.82 15.91
N GLY A 313 17.07 -22.24 15.48
CA GLY A 313 18.24 -22.38 16.35
C GLY A 313 18.97 -21.06 16.63
N SER A 314 18.65 -19.99 15.91
CA SER A 314 19.26 -18.65 16.05
C SER A 314 18.30 -17.62 16.66
N GLU A 315 17.00 -17.72 16.37
CA GLU A 315 15.96 -16.81 16.83
C GLU A 315 15.12 -17.42 17.97
N PRO A 316 14.96 -16.73 19.12
CA PRO A 316 14.17 -17.24 20.23
C PRO A 316 12.66 -17.23 19.91
N CYS A 317 11.98 -18.34 20.19
CA CYS A 317 10.52 -18.40 20.13
C CYS A 317 9.87 -17.87 21.41
N ARG A 318 8.58 -17.53 21.31
CA ARG A 318 7.76 -17.16 22.46
C ARG A 318 7.76 -18.25 23.55
N GLY A 319 8.38 -17.93 24.68
CA GLY A 319 8.40 -18.79 25.87
C GLY A 319 9.41 -19.94 25.84
N SER A 320 10.47 -19.85 25.02
CA SER A 320 11.56 -20.83 24.99
C SER A 320 12.93 -20.14 24.95
N THR A 321 13.97 -20.83 25.44
CA THR A 321 15.35 -20.38 25.36
C THR A 321 16.06 -21.04 24.18
N ILE A 322 17.00 -20.33 23.56
CA ILE A 322 17.73 -20.79 22.38
C ILE A 322 18.40 -22.15 22.64
N GLU A 323 19.07 -22.33 23.78
CA GLU A 323 19.71 -23.61 24.15
C GLU A 323 18.72 -24.78 24.22
N ALA A 324 17.53 -24.55 24.78
CA ALA A 324 16.49 -25.57 24.87
C ALA A 324 15.88 -25.89 23.50
N GLN A 325 15.76 -24.87 22.62
CA GLN A 325 15.33 -25.05 21.24
C GLN A 325 16.36 -25.87 20.47
N GLN A 326 17.63 -25.46 20.47
CA GLN A 326 18.74 -26.13 19.80
C GLN A 326 18.83 -27.60 20.20
N LYS A 327 18.82 -27.90 21.51
CA LYS A 327 18.89 -29.29 22.01
C LYS A 327 17.74 -30.16 21.50
N ARG A 328 16.53 -29.62 21.39
CA ARG A 328 15.36 -30.37 20.89
C ARG A 328 15.39 -30.51 19.37
N ILE A 329 15.74 -29.46 18.65
CA ILE A 329 15.86 -29.46 17.19
C ILE A 329 16.96 -30.44 16.76
N GLU A 330 18.11 -30.41 17.42
CA GLU A 330 19.23 -31.33 17.15
C GLU A 330 18.83 -32.77 17.42
N LYS A 331 18.07 -33.04 18.48
CA LYS A 331 17.60 -34.40 18.79
C LYS A 331 16.68 -34.96 17.72
N GLU A 332 15.79 -34.16 17.15
CA GLU A 332 14.75 -34.62 16.21
C GLU A 332 15.18 -34.52 14.73
N PHE A 333 15.98 -33.52 14.36
CA PHE A 333 16.23 -33.16 12.96
C PHE A 333 17.71 -33.12 12.56
N ARG A 334 18.64 -33.72 13.34
CA ARG A 334 20.10 -33.66 13.07
C ARG A 334 20.47 -33.90 11.60
N ALA A 335 19.98 -34.99 11.01
CA ALA A 335 20.34 -35.37 9.64
C ALA A 335 19.92 -34.31 8.60
N HIS A 336 18.72 -33.74 8.78
CA HIS A 336 18.21 -32.68 7.92
C HIS A 336 18.99 -31.37 8.11
N LEU A 337 19.34 -31.02 9.35
CA LEU A 337 20.10 -29.80 9.66
C LEU A 337 21.50 -29.81 9.04
N LEU A 338 22.17 -30.96 9.04
CA LEU A 338 23.50 -31.10 8.42
C LEU A 338 23.43 -30.84 6.91
N LYS A 339 22.47 -31.47 6.22
CA LYS A 339 22.22 -31.24 4.80
C LYS A 339 21.85 -29.79 4.50
N ALA A 340 21.03 -29.20 5.36
CA ALA A 340 20.56 -27.83 5.22
C ALA A 340 21.65 -26.79 5.47
N ALA A 341 22.57 -27.05 6.40
CA ALA A 341 23.69 -26.18 6.72
C ALA A 341 24.65 -26.05 5.53
N ASP A 342 24.89 -27.13 4.79
CA ASP A 342 25.69 -27.09 3.57
C ASP A 342 25.04 -26.24 2.46
N ALA A 343 23.71 -26.29 2.38
CA ALA A 343 22.93 -25.56 1.38
C ALA A 343 22.69 -24.07 1.74
N ASN A 344 22.66 -23.72 3.03
CA ASN A 344 22.33 -22.38 3.54
C ASN A 344 23.50 -21.79 4.32
N LYS A 345 24.56 -21.40 3.62
CA LYS A 345 25.77 -20.80 4.20
C LYS A 345 25.53 -19.43 4.85
N ASP A 346 24.39 -18.82 4.60
CA ASP A 346 24.01 -17.50 5.10
C ASP A 346 23.45 -17.52 6.54
N ILE A 347 23.15 -18.71 7.09
CA ILE A 347 22.59 -18.86 8.44
C ILE A 347 23.65 -19.48 9.36
N GLN A 348 23.76 -18.95 10.58
CA GLN A 348 24.72 -19.45 11.57
C GLN A 348 24.39 -20.89 11.98
N SER A 349 25.20 -21.84 11.51
CA SER A 349 25.10 -23.28 11.82
C SER A 349 26.11 -23.74 12.88
N GLY A 350 26.89 -22.83 13.46
CA GLY A 350 27.97 -23.16 14.42
C GLY A 350 27.50 -23.88 15.70
N TRP A 351 26.23 -23.73 16.06
CA TRP A 351 25.63 -24.43 17.20
C TRP A 351 25.43 -25.94 16.95
N LEU A 352 25.53 -26.41 15.71
CA LEU A 352 25.49 -27.84 15.36
C LEU A 352 26.82 -28.56 15.62
N GLY A 353 27.86 -27.83 16.06
CA GLY A 353 29.20 -28.38 16.29
C GLY A 353 29.93 -28.80 15.00
N VAL A 354 29.41 -28.42 13.84
CA VAL A 354 30.08 -28.58 12.55
C VAL A 354 30.79 -27.27 12.25
N SER A 355 32.10 -27.24 12.47
CA SER A 355 32.92 -26.20 11.85
C SER A 355 32.86 -26.43 10.35
N LEU A 356 32.05 -25.64 9.64
CA LEU A 356 32.17 -25.50 8.19
C LEU A 356 33.60 -25.04 7.97
N VAL A 357 34.45 -25.96 7.53
CA VAL A 357 35.78 -25.62 7.04
C VAL A 357 35.48 -24.70 5.88
N GLU A 358 35.69 -23.40 6.06
CA GLU A 358 35.80 -22.47 4.94
C GLU A 358 36.95 -23.03 4.11
N THR A 359 36.60 -23.84 3.11
CA THR A 359 37.46 -24.10 1.99
C THR A 359 37.58 -22.77 1.29
N SER A 360 38.48 -21.94 1.82
CA SER A 360 38.99 -20.77 1.14
C SER A 360 39.25 -21.24 -0.28
N PRO A 361 38.62 -20.62 -1.30
CA PRO A 361 38.96 -20.96 -2.67
C PRO A 361 40.48 -20.83 -2.74
N ILE A 362 41.11 -21.94 -3.17
CA ILE A 362 42.56 -22.16 -3.30
C ILE A 362 43.28 -20.83 -3.22
N PRO A 363 44.15 -20.57 -2.22
CA PRO A 363 44.84 -19.30 -2.10
C PRO A 363 45.38 -18.98 -3.49
N VAL A 364 44.79 -17.98 -4.12
CA VAL A 364 45.32 -17.45 -5.36
C VAL A 364 46.65 -16.91 -4.89
N PHE A 365 47.73 -17.63 -5.21
CA PHE A 365 49.07 -17.11 -5.07
C PHE A 365 49.04 -15.78 -5.79
N SER A 366 48.88 -14.70 -5.04
CA SER A 366 49.06 -13.37 -5.58
C SER A 366 50.50 -13.34 -6.03
N GLU A 367 50.71 -13.05 -7.31
CA GLU A 367 52.04 -12.88 -7.93
C GLU A 367 52.96 -11.89 -7.16
N GLN A 368 52.43 -11.19 -6.15
CA GLN A 368 53.17 -10.38 -5.20
C GLN A 368 54.02 -11.15 -4.17
N GLU A 369 53.84 -12.47 -3.98
CA GLU A 369 54.73 -13.27 -3.11
C GLU A 369 55.96 -13.83 -3.85
N GLU A 370 56.08 -13.65 -5.18
CA GLU A 370 57.30 -14.00 -5.92
C GLU A 370 58.44 -12.96 -5.79
N GLU A 371 58.18 -11.75 -5.27
CA GLU A 371 59.23 -10.73 -5.13
C GLU A 371 59.98 -10.73 -3.79
N GLU A 372 59.50 -11.43 -2.75
CA GLU A 372 60.13 -11.41 -1.41
C GLU A 372 61.04 -12.62 -1.08
N THR A 373 61.15 -13.62 -1.95
CA THR A 373 62.13 -14.73 -1.78
C THR A 373 63.43 -14.51 -2.56
N LYS A 374 64.02 -13.31 -2.45
CA LYS A 374 65.44 -13.08 -2.79
C LYS A 374 66.32 -13.38 -1.58
N GLY A 375 66.62 -14.65 -1.33
CA GLY A 375 67.67 -14.97 -0.37
C GLY A 375 67.64 -16.34 0.27
N ILE A 376 67.28 -17.42 -0.41
CA ILE A 376 67.60 -18.77 0.05
C ILE A 376 68.15 -19.61 -1.11
N GLU A 377 69.15 -20.39 -0.77
CA GLU A 377 70.17 -21.04 -1.56
C GLU A 377 69.68 -21.84 -2.77
N ARG A 378 70.45 -21.72 -3.85
CA ARG A 378 70.32 -22.49 -5.10
C ARG A 378 70.33 -23.99 -4.82
N ALA A 379 69.16 -24.61 -4.82
CA ALA A 379 69.06 -26.03 -5.06
C ALA A 379 69.48 -26.31 -6.51
N GLN A 380 70.48 -27.17 -6.64
CA GLN A 380 71.13 -27.61 -7.86
C GLN A 380 70.10 -28.23 -8.82
N GLY A 381 69.75 -27.49 -9.87
CA GLY A 381 68.92 -27.99 -10.95
C GLY A 381 69.64 -29.12 -11.68
N VAL A 382 68.96 -30.25 -11.82
CA VAL A 382 69.39 -31.35 -12.69
C VAL A 382 69.15 -30.88 -14.13
N SER A 383 70.23 -30.54 -14.84
CA SER A 383 70.19 -30.18 -16.26
C SER A 383 69.68 -31.36 -17.09
N LEU A 384 68.65 -31.11 -17.90
CA LEU A 384 68.06 -32.05 -18.86
C LEU A 384 68.92 -32.24 -20.14
N GLU A 385 70.19 -31.85 -20.11
CA GLU A 385 71.09 -31.83 -21.27
C GLU A 385 71.94 -33.12 -21.42
N ASP A 386 71.90 -34.04 -20.45
CA ASP A 386 72.72 -35.27 -20.43
C ASP A 386 72.02 -36.56 -20.95
N ILE A 387 70.86 -36.45 -21.60
CA ILE A 387 70.21 -37.62 -22.25
C ILE A 387 70.35 -37.51 -23.77
N GLY A 388 71.45 -38.05 -24.29
CA GLY A 388 71.69 -38.23 -25.72
C GLY A 388 70.74 -39.24 -26.40
N GLY A 389 70.36 -38.96 -27.65
CA GLY A 389 69.59 -39.88 -28.53
C GLY A 389 70.44 -41.04 -29.10
N PRO A 390 70.01 -41.77 -30.17
CA PRO A 390 68.80 -41.66 -31.01
C PRO A 390 68.07 -42.99 -31.35
N ARG A 391 66.80 -42.95 -31.84
CA ARG A 391 66.19 -43.70 -33.00
C ARG A 391 64.63 -43.69 -32.99
N PRO A 392 63.93 -43.98 -34.12
CA PRO A 392 63.00 -43.02 -34.77
C PRO A 392 61.50 -43.40 -34.80
N GLY A 393 60.67 -42.43 -35.23
CA GLY A 393 59.23 -42.55 -35.55
C GLY A 393 58.36 -42.18 -34.35
N THR A 394 57.43 -41.24 -34.38
CA THR A 394 56.47 -40.81 -35.41
C THR A 394 55.93 -39.43 -35.02
N THR A 395 55.78 -38.53 -35.99
CA THR A 395 54.99 -37.27 -35.91
C THR A 395 53.50 -37.56 -35.61
N PRO A 396 52.76 -36.67 -34.91
CA PRO A 396 52.28 -35.44 -35.55
C PRO A 396 52.38 -34.16 -34.71
N GLU A 397 52.73 -33.10 -35.43
CA GLU A 397 52.57 -31.69 -35.10
C GLU A 397 51.08 -31.29 -35.00
N SER A 398 50.81 -30.21 -34.24
CA SER A 398 49.62 -29.34 -34.28
C SER A 398 48.95 -29.12 -32.91
N GLN A 399 49.60 -28.42 -31.99
CA GLN A 399 48.93 -27.90 -30.77
C GLN A 399 49.35 -26.48 -30.34
N LYS A 400 50.13 -25.74 -31.14
CA LYS A 400 50.53 -24.37 -30.77
C LYS A 400 49.57 -23.28 -31.25
N ASP A 401 48.68 -23.56 -32.21
CA ASP A 401 47.73 -22.57 -32.73
C ASP A 401 46.40 -22.51 -31.96
N SER A 402 46.00 -23.60 -31.28
CA SER A 402 44.72 -23.65 -30.55
C SER A 402 44.68 -22.79 -29.29
N ARG A 403 45.84 -22.42 -28.73
CA ARG A 403 45.92 -21.60 -27.51
C ARG A 403 45.78 -20.11 -27.80
N LEU A 404 46.21 -19.66 -28.98
CA LEU A 404 46.03 -18.29 -29.43
C LEU A 404 44.57 -18.04 -29.86
N ASP A 405 43.93 -19.03 -30.50
CA ASP A 405 42.51 -18.95 -30.86
C ASP A 405 41.58 -18.98 -29.63
N LEU A 406 41.91 -19.76 -28.59
CA LEU A 406 41.16 -19.76 -27.33
C LEU A 406 41.28 -18.42 -26.56
N MET A 407 42.47 -17.82 -26.59
CA MET A 407 42.69 -16.50 -25.98
C MET A 407 41.97 -15.38 -26.78
N ALA A 408 41.95 -15.46 -28.11
CA ALA A 408 41.18 -14.54 -28.94
C ALA A 408 39.66 -14.68 -28.71
N ALA A 409 39.16 -15.92 -28.56
CA ALA A 409 37.76 -16.19 -28.26
C ALA A 409 37.33 -15.69 -26.87
N LEU A 410 38.19 -15.84 -25.85
CA LEU A 410 37.91 -15.36 -24.49
C LEU A 410 37.93 -13.83 -24.39
N ILE A 411 38.80 -13.15 -25.14
CA ILE A 411 38.83 -11.68 -25.20
C ILE A 411 37.61 -11.14 -25.97
N GLY A 412 37.14 -11.85 -27.00
CA GLY A 412 35.88 -11.56 -27.70
C GLY A 412 34.66 -11.67 -26.79
N ALA A 413 34.55 -12.76 -26.01
CA ALA A 413 33.45 -12.98 -25.08
C ALA A 413 33.42 -11.95 -23.93
N ARG A 414 34.59 -11.51 -23.45
CA ARG A 414 34.68 -10.50 -22.39
C ARG A 414 34.30 -9.09 -22.86
N LYS A 415 34.49 -8.76 -24.15
CA LYS A 415 34.00 -7.51 -24.73
C LYS A 415 32.49 -7.54 -25.00
N ALA A 416 31.93 -8.71 -25.30
CA ALA A 416 30.48 -8.89 -25.45
C ALA A 416 29.72 -8.76 -24.11
N ALA A 417 30.31 -9.21 -23.00
CA ALA A 417 29.69 -9.14 -21.67
C ALA A 417 29.74 -7.76 -20.98
N LYS A 418 30.47 -6.78 -21.55
CA LYS A 418 30.66 -5.44 -20.94
C LYS A 418 29.95 -4.31 -21.69
N ALA A 419 29.13 -4.64 -22.69
CA ALA A 419 28.20 -3.68 -23.26
C ALA A 419 26.99 -3.54 -22.31
N PRO A 420 26.56 -2.31 -21.98
CA PRO A 420 25.38 -2.11 -21.14
C PRO A 420 24.15 -2.68 -21.85
N GLU A 421 23.46 -3.61 -21.17
CA GLU A 421 22.15 -4.11 -21.58
C GLU A 421 21.16 -2.94 -21.65
N SER A 422 20.98 -2.41 -22.85
CA SER A 422 19.74 -1.73 -23.23
C SER A 422 18.60 -2.75 -23.17
N PRO A 423 17.42 -2.41 -22.62
CA PRO A 423 16.28 -3.31 -22.57
C PRO A 423 15.88 -3.77 -23.98
N PRO A 424 15.31 -4.97 -24.11
CA PRO A 424 15.18 -5.67 -25.38
C PRO A 424 14.37 -4.86 -26.38
N LYS A 425 15.02 -4.53 -27.51
CA LYS A 425 14.35 -4.13 -28.75
C LYS A 425 13.49 -5.30 -29.21
N GLN A 426 12.20 -5.22 -28.95
CA GLN A 426 11.20 -5.85 -29.81
C GLN A 426 11.40 -5.27 -31.21
N GLU A 427 11.67 -6.13 -32.18
CA GLU A 427 11.48 -5.78 -33.59
C GLU A 427 10.00 -5.46 -33.78
N PRO A 428 9.62 -4.24 -34.21
CA PRO A 428 8.28 -3.98 -34.63
C PRO A 428 8.11 -4.66 -35.99
N SER A 429 7.37 -5.76 -36.02
CA SER A 429 6.67 -6.15 -37.23
C SER A 429 5.83 -4.93 -37.65
N LEU A 430 6.24 -4.27 -38.72
CA LEU A 430 5.47 -3.28 -39.46
C LEU A 430 4.27 -3.98 -40.11
N ALA A 431 3.30 -4.35 -39.28
CA ALA A 431 1.90 -4.30 -39.66
C ALA A 431 1.40 -3.00 -39.04
N GLU A 432 1.20 -2.01 -39.91
CA GLU A 432 0.50 -0.76 -39.63
C GLU A 432 -0.95 -1.14 -39.27
N GLU A 433 -1.15 -1.60 -38.04
CA GLU A 433 -2.46 -1.89 -37.48
C GLU A 433 -3.11 -0.52 -37.25
N ALA A 434 -3.98 -0.15 -38.19
CA ALA A 434 -4.76 1.08 -38.10
C ALA A 434 -5.42 1.17 -36.70
N PRO A 435 -5.37 2.34 -36.05
CA PRO A 435 -5.96 2.50 -34.73
C PRO A 435 -7.41 2.02 -34.75
N PRO A 436 -7.87 1.31 -33.69
CA PRO A 436 -9.21 0.74 -33.64
C PRO A 436 -10.23 1.83 -33.93
N LEU A 437 -10.99 1.65 -35.02
CA LEU A 437 -12.00 2.59 -35.45
C LEU A 437 -12.97 2.86 -34.28
N PRO A 438 -13.29 4.13 -34.00
CA PRO A 438 -14.16 4.48 -32.89
C PRO A 438 -15.51 3.77 -33.04
N VAL A 439 -15.94 3.10 -31.98
CA VAL A 439 -17.23 2.43 -31.92
C VAL A 439 -18.33 3.50 -32.06
N SER A 440 -19.19 3.37 -33.07
CA SER A 440 -20.29 4.31 -33.33
C SER A 440 -21.13 4.54 -32.07
N GLY A 441 -21.01 5.74 -31.48
CA GLY A 441 -21.71 6.12 -30.24
C GLY A 441 -20.83 6.67 -29.11
N SER A 442 -19.50 6.70 -29.26
CA SER A 442 -18.61 7.32 -28.26
C SER A 442 -18.84 8.83 -28.13
N THR A 443 -18.86 9.36 -26.91
CA THR A 443 -18.97 10.80 -26.66
C THR A 443 -17.75 11.56 -27.18
N ALA A 444 -17.84 12.87 -27.41
CA ALA A 444 -16.69 13.68 -27.82
C ALA A 444 -15.54 13.59 -26.79
N THR A 445 -15.86 13.53 -25.50
CA THR A 445 -14.89 13.37 -24.42
C THR A 445 -14.17 12.02 -24.48
N ASP A 446 -14.87 10.92 -24.77
CA ASP A 446 -14.26 9.60 -24.90
C ASP A 446 -13.30 9.54 -26.09
N ARG A 447 -13.71 10.12 -27.23
CA ARG A 447 -12.85 10.24 -28.42
C ARG A 447 -11.59 11.05 -28.12
N PHE A 448 -11.73 12.16 -27.40
CA PHE A 448 -10.59 12.99 -26.99
C PHE A 448 -9.64 12.22 -26.05
N MET A 449 -10.17 11.52 -25.04
CA MET A 449 -9.34 10.78 -24.07
C MET A 449 -8.64 9.57 -24.70
N MET A 450 -9.28 8.86 -25.63
CA MET A 450 -8.63 7.80 -26.40
C MET A 450 -7.47 8.34 -27.23
N LEU A 451 -7.68 9.46 -27.91
CA LEU A 451 -6.65 10.11 -28.73
C LEU A 451 -5.51 10.67 -27.90
N LEU A 452 -5.81 11.27 -26.74
CA LEU A 452 -4.79 11.75 -25.82
C LEU A 452 -3.96 10.59 -25.27
N ARG A 453 -4.58 9.46 -24.88
CA ARG A 453 -3.86 8.26 -24.41
C ARG A 453 -3.00 7.63 -25.49
N SER A 454 -3.49 7.51 -26.72
CA SER A 454 -2.70 6.96 -27.84
C SER A 454 -1.50 7.86 -28.17
N MET A 455 -1.70 9.17 -28.20
CA MET A 455 -0.62 10.13 -28.43
C MET A 455 0.38 10.19 -27.28
N THR A 456 -0.08 10.00 -26.03
CA THR A 456 0.79 9.94 -24.84
C THR A 456 1.68 8.70 -24.89
N ALA A 457 1.17 7.57 -25.37
CA ALA A 457 1.96 6.35 -25.55
C ALA A 457 3.07 6.53 -26.61
N ILE A 458 2.82 7.33 -27.66
CA ILE A 458 3.78 7.56 -28.76
C ILE A 458 4.77 8.69 -28.43
N SER A 459 4.30 9.81 -27.89
CA SER A 459 5.08 11.05 -27.72
C SER A 459 5.55 11.30 -26.28
N GLY A 460 5.11 10.49 -25.32
CA GLY A 460 5.38 10.69 -23.89
C GLY A 460 4.33 11.57 -23.19
N LYS A 461 4.59 11.92 -21.93
CA LYS A 461 3.64 12.56 -21.00
C LYS A 461 3.09 13.93 -21.46
N GLU A 462 3.80 14.64 -22.33
CA GLU A 462 3.38 15.93 -22.88
C GLU A 462 3.13 15.83 -24.39
N VAL A 463 1.89 16.09 -24.83
CA VAL A 463 1.50 16.07 -26.25
C VAL A 463 1.21 17.49 -26.73
N SER A 464 1.79 17.90 -27.87
CA SER A 464 1.53 19.23 -28.47
C SER A 464 0.08 19.36 -28.97
N ILE A 465 -0.58 20.48 -28.66
CA ILE A 465 -1.97 20.77 -29.08
C ILE A 465 -2.13 20.69 -30.59
N SER A 466 -1.15 21.18 -31.37
CA SER A 466 -1.21 21.17 -32.84
C SER A 466 -1.28 19.75 -33.39
N LYS A 467 -0.46 18.83 -32.84
CA LYS A 467 -0.50 17.40 -33.22
C LYS A 467 -1.80 16.73 -32.78
N LEU A 468 -2.34 17.15 -31.64
CA LEU A 468 -3.60 16.62 -31.10
C LEU A 468 -4.78 17.04 -31.98
N LYS A 469 -4.84 18.30 -32.42
CA LYS A 469 -5.85 18.82 -33.36
C LYS A 469 -5.78 18.10 -34.71
N GLU A 470 -4.59 17.92 -35.27
CA GLU A 470 -4.41 17.22 -36.55
C GLU A 470 -4.97 15.78 -36.50
N ASN A 471 -4.66 15.03 -35.46
CA ASN A 471 -5.18 13.66 -35.28
C ASN A 471 -6.68 13.64 -34.90
N ALA A 472 -7.19 14.70 -34.25
CA ALA A 472 -8.59 14.79 -33.89
C ALA A 472 -9.49 14.90 -35.13
N VAL A 473 -9.03 15.62 -36.16
CA VAL A 473 -9.70 15.68 -37.47
C VAL A 473 -9.76 14.28 -38.10
N SER A 474 -8.66 13.51 -38.01
CA SER A 474 -8.63 12.10 -38.49
C SER A 474 -9.59 11.18 -37.72
N SER A 475 -9.93 11.53 -36.48
CA SER A 475 -10.86 10.78 -35.62
C SER A 475 -12.32 11.28 -35.72
N GLY A 476 -12.60 12.18 -36.67
CA GLY A 476 -13.93 12.71 -36.93
C GLY A 476 -14.42 13.72 -35.87
N MET A 477 -13.51 14.38 -35.17
CA MET A 477 -13.84 15.46 -34.23
C MET A 477 -13.70 16.81 -34.93
N THR A 478 -14.69 17.69 -34.77
CA THR A 478 -14.62 19.06 -35.31
C THR A 478 -13.73 19.94 -34.40
N ASP A 479 -13.14 21.00 -34.94
CA ASP A 479 -12.30 21.92 -34.17
C ASP A 479 -13.04 22.52 -32.95
N HIS A 480 -14.34 22.80 -33.12
CA HIS A 480 -15.18 23.31 -32.03
C HIS A 480 -15.43 22.24 -30.94
N GLU A 481 -15.70 20.98 -31.32
CA GLU A 481 -15.81 19.87 -30.36
C GLU A 481 -14.50 19.66 -29.60
N PHE A 482 -13.36 19.78 -30.28
CA PHE A 482 -12.05 19.64 -29.67
C PHE A 482 -11.80 20.74 -28.63
N ASP A 483 -12.00 22.01 -28.98
CA ASP A 483 -11.70 23.12 -28.07
C ASP A 483 -12.66 23.12 -26.86
N THR A 484 -13.95 22.80 -27.08
CA THR A 484 -14.94 22.70 -25.99
C THR A 484 -14.67 21.52 -25.04
N THR A 485 -14.29 20.34 -25.56
CA THR A 485 -13.94 19.19 -24.72
C THR A 485 -12.64 19.41 -23.96
N LEU A 486 -11.64 20.04 -24.57
CA LEU A 486 -10.38 20.40 -23.90
C LEU A 486 -10.62 21.39 -22.75
N GLU A 487 -11.44 22.43 -22.97
CA GLU A 487 -11.80 23.38 -21.91
C GLU A 487 -12.59 22.72 -20.77
N GLN A 488 -13.48 21.77 -21.10
CA GLN A 488 -14.22 21.02 -20.09
C GLN A 488 -13.29 20.15 -19.24
N LEU A 489 -12.37 19.40 -19.87
CA LEU A 489 -11.41 18.55 -19.15
C LEU A 489 -10.37 19.35 -18.34
N GLU A 490 -10.05 20.57 -18.80
CA GLU A 490 -9.21 21.52 -18.06
C GLU A 490 -9.95 22.07 -16.83
N ARG A 491 -11.25 22.38 -16.96
CA ARG A 491 -12.12 22.78 -15.84
C ARG A 491 -12.31 21.66 -14.82
N ASP A 492 -12.41 20.42 -15.29
CA ASP A 492 -12.55 19.23 -14.44
C ASP A 492 -11.23 18.78 -13.79
N GLY A 493 -10.10 19.38 -14.17
CA GLY A 493 -8.78 19.08 -13.61
C GLY A 493 -8.18 17.74 -14.07
N ILE A 494 -8.76 17.12 -15.10
CA ILE A 494 -8.28 15.84 -15.66
C ILE A 494 -7.06 16.08 -16.57
N VAL A 495 -7.06 17.22 -17.26
CA VAL A 495 -6.06 17.58 -18.25
C VAL A 495 -5.45 18.94 -17.91
N TYR A 496 -4.12 19.04 -18.00
CA TYR A 496 -3.38 20.28 -17.77
C TYR A 496 -2.82 20.83 -19.08
N ARG A 497 -3.07 22.12 -19.35
CA ARG A 497 -2.51 22.86 -20.49
C ARG A 497 -1.24 23.61 -20.07
N SER A 498 -0.10 23.21 -20.62
CA SER A 498 1.17 23.89 -20.43
C SER A 498 1.21 25.22 -21.19
N ARG A 499 1.93 26.21 -20.64
CA ARG A 499 2.20 27.50 -21.31
C ARG A 499 2.91 27.34 -22.67
N LYS A 500 3.56 26.19 -22.91
CA LYS A 500 4.24 25.86 -24.17
C LYS A 500 3.30 25.30 -25.25
N GLY A 501 2.00 25.23 -24.99
CA GLY A 501 1.03 24.63 -25.93
C GLY A 501 1.09 23.10 -25.97
N SER A 502 1.52 22.46 -24.87
CA SER A 502 1.39 21.02 -24.65
C SER A 502 0.26 20.72 -23.67
N VAL A 503 -0.28 19.50 -23.77
CA VAL A 503 -1.37 18.97 -22.95
C VAL A 503 -0.89 17.67 -22.31
N SER A 504 -1.12 17.51 -21.02
CA SER A 504 -0.77 16.30 -20.26
C SER A 504 -1.94 15.84 -19.41
N ILE A 505 -2.14 14.52 -19.29
CA ILE A 505 -3.08 13.94 -18.33
C ILE A 505 -2.51 14.16 -16.92
N VAL A 506 -3.33 14.67 -16.01
CA VAL A 506 -2.97 14.75 -14.60
C VAL A 506 -3.01 13.32 -14.05
N ASP A 507 -1.85 12.75 -13.77
CA ASP A 507 -1.77 11.52 -12.99
C ASP A 507 -2.27 11.85 -11.59
N MET A 508 -3.57 11.62 -11.36
CA MET A 508 -4.07 11.44 -10.01
C MET A 508 -3.48 10.12 -9.54
N GLU A 509 -2.31 10.15 -8.91
CA GLU A 509 -1.88 9.05 -8.06
C GLU A 509 -2.96 8.90 -6.98
N VAL A 510 -3.82 7.88 -7.17
CA VAL A 510 -4.87 7.46 -6.22
C VAL A 510 -4.26 6.56 -5.16
#